data_AF-G7H1X7-F1
#
_entry.id   AF-G7H1X7-F1
#
_cell.length_a   1.000
_cell.length_b   1.000
_cell.length_c   1.000
_cell.angle_alpha   90.00
_cell.angle_beta   90.00
_cell.angle_gamma   90.00
#
_symmetry.space_group_name_H-M   'P 1'
#
loop_
_entity.id
_entity.type
_entity.pdbx_description
1 polymer ?
#
loop_
_entity_poly.entity_id
_entity_poly.type
_entity_poly.pdbx_seq_one_letter_code
_entity_poly.pdbx_strand_id
1 'polypeptide(L)'
;MPPTEFIPNAGTCLATTNVLSRRGQVRWMVREKSRDPADSGWRIMSDVDTQEYLDSGECWHVVDYNAVCAIEPALIDMWRLPVGSDLQLVRDQAATRIVETATGRQVIPVPSAAPTHHVPGGNGSDQPKPRDRMERENGVVDATFSSLSTTAGWDLALVTITFTDEPQPAYSCLLYATGDEEADLDAWFASHTLPKLPFVAESRLPSTLVELVAEHRLSMPDAKGALWSSMQFALERDGSFYFYNCRYR
;
A
#
# COMPACT_ATOMS: atom_id res chain seq x y z
N MET A 1 -1.12 -3.20 -35.78
CA MET A 1 -1.36 -1.78 -35.44
C MET A 1 -0.18 -1.31 -34.62
N PRO A 2 0.30 -0.07 -34.77
CA PRO A 2 1.29 0.47 -33.84
C PRO A 2 0.72 0.46 -32.41
N PRO A 3 1.55 0.30 -31.37
CA PRO A 3 1.09 0.39 -29.99
C PRO A 3 0.46 1.77 -29.74
N THR A 4 -0.65 1.79 -28.99
CA THR A 4 -1.33 3.04 -28.62
C THR A 4 -0.39 3.90 -27.78
N GLU A 5 -0.11 5.11 -28.25
CA GLU A 5 0.69 6.09 -27.51
C GLU A 5 -0.24 7.00 -26.70
N PHE A 6 -0.18 6.89 -25.38
CA PHE A 6 -0.95 7.73 -24.45
C PHE A 6 -0.13 8.92 -23.96
N ILE A 7 1.15 8.67 -23.68
CA ILE A 7 2.12 9.64 -23.18
C ILE A 7 3.28 9.72 -24.17
N PRO A 8 3.48 10.86 -24.82
CA PRO A 8 4.59 11.04 -25.75
C PRO A 8 5.94 10.88 -25.07
N ASN A 9 6.81 10.05 -25.64
CA ASN A 9 8.17 9.80 -25.14
C ASN A 9 8.21 9.35 -23.66
N ALA A 10 7.26 8.51 -23.24
CA ALA A 10 7.21 7.98 -21.87
C ALA A 10 8.41 7.08 -21.50
N GLY A 11 9.21 6.68 -22.49
CA GLY A 11 10.34 5.78 -22.26
C GLY A 11 9.88 4.41 -21.74
N THR A 12 10.71 3.80 -20.91
CA THR A 12 10.49 2.46 -20.37
C THR A 12 10.25 2.49 -18.87
N CYS A 13 9.65 1.42 -18.36
CA CYS A 13 9.56 1.13 -16.93
C CYS A 13 9.90 -0.33 -16.67
N LEU A 14 10.03 -0.69 -15.39
CA LEU A 14 9.98 -2.09 -15.00
C LEU A 14 8.55 -2.48 -14.63
N ALA A 15 8.09 -3.60 -15.17
CA ALA A 15 6.84 -4.23 -14.77
C ALA A 15 7.06 -5.73 -14.51
N THR A 16 6.31 -6.30 -13.57
CA THR A 16 6.40 -7.73 -13.28
C THR A 16 5.71 -8.58 -14.35
N THR A 17 6.11 -9.84 -14.46
CA THR A 17 5.49 -10.79 -15.40
C THR A 17 4.00 -10.94 -15.13
N ASN A 18 3.56 -10.89 -13.86
CA ASN A 18 2.15 -11.03 -13.49
C ASN A 18 1.30 -9.85 -14.00
N VAL A 19 1.84 -8.62 -13.99
CA VAL A 19 1.20 -7.47 -14.65
C VAL A 19 1.12 -7.69 -16.16
N LEU A 20 2.25 -8.02 -16.80
CA LEU A 20 2.33 -8.11 -18.26
C LEU A 20 1.50 -9.25 -18.85
N SER A 21 1.41 -10.37 -18.13
CA SER A 21 0.61 -11.54 -18.51
C SER A 21 -0.83 -11.48 -18.00
N ARG A 22 -1.22 -10.41 -17.29
CA ARG A 22 -2.54 -10.22 -16.68
C ARG A 22 -2.96 -11.36 -15.73
N ARG A 23 -1.98 -11.94 -15.01
CA ARG A 23 -2.24 -12.94 -13.96
C ARG A 23 -2.66 -12.30 -12.64
N GLY A 24 -2.21 -11.07 -12.41
CA GLY A 24 -2.68 -10.20 -11.33
C GLY A 24 -3.03 -8.83 -11.88
N GLN A 25 -3.77 -8.06 -11.10
CA GLN A 25 -4.10 -6.69 -11.43
C GLN A 25 -2.99 -5.76 -10.96
N VAL A 26 -2.73 -4.67 -11.68
CA VAL A 26 -1.85 -3.61 -11.19
C VAL A 26 -2.37 -3.11 -9.85
N ARG A 27 -1.47 -3.05 -8.85
CA ARG A 27 -1.80 -2.70 -7.47
C ARG A 27 -0.81 -1.70 -6.88
N TRP A 28 0.48 -1.91 -7.11
CA TRP A 28 1.56 -1.14 -6.48
C TRP A 28 2.42 -0.47 -7.55
N MET A 29 2.73 0.80 -7.34
CA MET A 29 3.57 1.57 -8.25
C MET A 29 4.55 2.46 -7.48
N VAL A 30 5.83 2.25 -7.72
CA VAL A 30 6.90 3.04 -7.11
C VAL A 30 7.69 3.76 -8.19
N ARG A 31 8.10 5.00 -7.92
CA ARG A 31 9.02 5.75 -8.79
C ARG A 31 10.39 5.87 -8.17
N GLU A 32 11.34 5.12 -8.70
CA GLU A 32 12.74 5.23 -8.34
C GLU A 32 13.46 6.29 -9.21
N LYS A 33 14.70 6.60 -8.84
CA LYS A 33 15.58 7.39 -9.69
C LYS A 33 15.89 6.59 -10.96
N SER A 34 15.71 7.22 -12.11
CA SER A 34 16.08 6.66 -13.41
C SER A 34 17.52 6.17 -13.43
N ARG A 35 17.73 4.97 -13.97
CA ARG A 35 19.07 4.36 -14.12
C ARG A 35 19.74 4.73 -15.44
N ASP A 36 18.94 5.03 -16.46
CA ASP A 36 19.40 5.46 -17.78
C ASP A 36 18.38 6.44 -18.41
N PRO A 37 18.69 7.08 -19.56
CA PRO A 37 17.81 8.08 -20.17
C PRO A 37 16.46 7.56 -20.65
N ALA A 38 16.31 6.26 -20.92
CA ALA A 38 15.04 5.67 -21.33
C ALA A 38 14.21 5.23 -20.12
N ASP A 39 14.84 4.87 -18.99
CA ASP A 39 14.17 4.49 -17.75
C ASP A 39 13.39 5.67 -17.13
N SER A 40 12.06 5.59 -17.14
CA SER A 40 11.15 6.55 -16.49
C SER A 40 11.24 6.57 -14.96
N GLY A 41 11.85 5.52 -14.38
CA GLY A 41 11.93 5.27 -12.94
C GLY A 41 10.75 4.49 -12.38
N TRP A 42 9.69 4.27 -13.15
CA TRP A 42 8.51 3.54 -12.66
C TRP A 42 8.78 2.04 -12.52
N ARG A 43 8.30 1.47 -11.42
CA ARG A 43 8.28 0.05 -11.09
C ARG A 43 6.82 -0.32 -10.80
N ILE A 44 6.25 -1.21 -11.59
CA ILE A 44 4.81 -1.52 -11.58
C ILE A 44 4.63 -2.99 -11.24
N MET A 45 3.88 -3.25 -10.17
CA MET A 45 3.67 -4.59 -9.63
C MET A 45 2.18 -4.90 -9.52
N SER A 46 1.88 -6.19 -9.50
CA SER A 46 0.55 -6.71 -9.31
C SER A 46 0.22 -6.99 -7.84
N ASP A 47 -1.06 -7.17 -7.56
CA ASP A 47 -1.60 -7.61 -6.28
C ASP A 47 -1.09 -8.99 -5.83
N VAL A 48 -0.83 -9.89 -6.78
CA VAL A 48 -0.35 -11.26 -6.50
C VAL A 48 1.17 -11.39 -6.42
N ASP A 49 1.92 -10.29 -6.59
CA ASP A 49 3.37 -10.33 -6.50
C ASP A 49 3.83 -10.37 -5.05
N THR A 50 4.28 -11.53 -4.60
CA THR A 50 4.89 -11.67 -3.27
C THR A 50 6.32 -11.15 -3.26
N GLN A 51 6.84 -10.87 -2.07
CA GLN A 51 8.21 -10.39 -1.92
C GLN A 51 9.24 -11.40 -2.45
N GLU A 52 9.07 -12.70 -2.18
CA GLU A 52 9.95 -13.75 -2.69
C GLU A 52 9.98 -13.76 -4.23
N TYR A 53 8.83 -13.49 -4.85
CA TYR A 53 8.72 -13.40 -6.28
C TYR A 53 9.44 -12.17 -6.83
N LEU A 54 9.31 -11.01 -6.18
CA LEU A 54 10.01 -9.77 -6.56
C LEU A 54 11.52 -9.88 -6.38
N ASP A 55 11.99 -10.55 -5.33
CA ASP A 55 13.40 -10.73 -5.00
C ASP A 55 14.12 -11.73 -5.90
N SER A 56 13.37 -12.63 -6.57
CA SER A 56 13.94 -13.54 -7.56
C SER A 56 14.65 -12.79 -8.71
N GLY A 57 14.27 -11.53 -8.97
CA GLY A 57 14.81 -10.69 -10.04
C GLY A 57 14.33 -11.10 -11.45
N GLU A 58 13.99 -12.37 -11.66
CA GLU A 58 13.53 -12.92 -12.94
C GLU A 58 12.13 -12.43 -13.35
N CYS A 59 11.34 -11.93 -12.40
CA CYS A 59 9.99 -11.47 -12.65
C CYS A 59 9.92 -10.12 -13.36
N TRP A 60 10.99 -9.30 -13.32
CA TRP A 60 11.01 -7.91 -13.79
C TRP A 60 11.38 -7.80 -15.27
N HIS A 61 10.61 -7.01 -16.00
CA HIS A 61 10.83 -6.75 -17.43
C HIS A 61 10.91 -5.27 -17.71
N VAL A 62 11.91 -4.87 -18.51
CA VAL A 62 11.96 -3.53 -19.10
C VAL A 62 10.97 -3.47 -20.26
N VAL A 63 9.97 -2.61 -20.15
CA VAL A 63 8.89 -2.49 -21.13
C VAL A 63 8.60 -1.02 -21.44
N ASP A 64 8.03 -0.75 -22.61
CA ASP A 64 7.48 0.57 -22.93
C ASP A 64 6.37 0.93 -21.93
N TYR A 65 6.44 2.12 -21.34
CA TYR A 65 5.45 2.57 -20.35
C TYR A 65 4.03 2.61 -20.94
N ASN A 66 3.88 3.00 -22.21
CA ASN A 66 2.58 3.00 -22.89
C ASN A 66 2.01 1.60 -23.08
N ALA A 67 2.86 0.56 -23.17
CA ALA A 67 2.39 -0.82 -23.22
C ALA A 67 1.73 -1.24 -21.90
N VAL A 68 2.24 -0.75 -20.77
CA VAL A 68 1.63 -1.00 -19.45
C VAL A 68 0.39 -0.14 -19.26
N CYS A 69 0.36 1.10 -19.77
CA CYS A 69 -0.86 1.94 -19.80
C CYS A 69 -1.99 1.29 -20.62
N ALA A 70 -1.67 0.53 -21.66
CA ALA A 70 -2.67 -0.25 -22.40
C ALA A 70 -3.25 -1.42 -21.59
N ILE A 71 -2.54 -1.88 -20.54
CA ILE A 71 -3.03 -2.90 -19.60
C ILE A 71 -3.84 -2.24 -18.49
N GLU A 72 -3.32 -1.19 -17.89
CA GLU A 72 -3.96 -0.41 -16.83
C GLU A 72 -3.95 1.09 -17.18
N PRO A 73 -5.05 1.64 -17.74
CA PRO A 73 -5.13 3.04 -18.16
C PRO A 73 -4.96 4.07 -17.03
N ALA A 74 -5.25 3.72 -15.78
CA ALA A 74 -5.08 4.64 -14.66
C ALA A 74 -3.61 5.07 -14.45
N LEU A 75 -2.65 4.30 -14.98
CA LEU A 75 -1.23 4.65 -14.97
C LEU A 75 -0.95 5.97 -15.73
N ILE A 76 -1.80 6.34 -16.68
CA ILE A 76 -1.68 7.58 -17.45
C ILE A 76 -1.72 8.79 -16.50
N ASP A 77 -2.61 8.77 -15.51
CA ASP A 77 -2.87 9.91 -14.63
C ASP A 77 -1.74 10.15 -13.63
N MET A 78 -1.02 9.09 -13.24
CA MET A 78 0.08 9.16 -12.28
C MET A 78 1.44 9.45 -12.90
N TRP A 79 1.55 9.43 -14.22
CA TRP A 79 2.81 9.57 -14.95
C TRP A 79 3.74 10.69 -14.44
N ARG A 80 3.17 11.85 -14.09
CA ARG A 80 3.91 13.05 -13.67
C ARG A 80 4.29 13.10 -12.20
N LEU A 81 3.87 12.12 -11.40
CA LEU A 81 4.19 12.08 -9.97
C LEU A 81 5.70 11.90 -9.75
N PRO A 82 6.28 12.58 -8.73
CA PRO A 82 7.72 12.75 -8.61
C PRO A 82 8.46 11.43 -8.30
N VAL A 83 9.77 11.41 -8.54
CA VAL A 83 10.64 10.35 -8.00
C VAL A 83 10.49 10.32 -6.48
N GLY A 84 10.42 9.12 -5.91
CA GLY A 84 10.06 8.87 -4.52
C GLY A 84 8.57 8.59 -4.29
N SER A 85 7.75 8.66 -5.35
CA SER A 85 6.34 8.25 -5.25
C SER A 85 6.23 6.77 -4.90
N ASP A 86 5.34 6.48 -3.96
CA ASP A 86 5.00 5.14 -3.50
C ASP A 86 3.47 5.09 -3.43
N LEU A 87 2.88 4.39 -4.40
CA LEU A 87 1.48 4.51 -4.73
C LEU A 87 0.81 3.15 -4.78
N GLN A 88 -0.48 3.19 -4.48
CA GLN A 88 -1.37 2.07 -4.55
C GLN A 88 -2.56 2.42 -5.44
N LEU A 89 -2.93 1.52 -6.35
CA LEU A 89 -4.12 1.64 -7.19
C LEU A 89 -5.30 0.87 -6.57
N VAL A 90 -6.19 1.58 -5.89
CA VAL A 90 -7.36 1.04 -5.19
C VAL A 90 -8.52 0.95 -6.18
N ARG A 91 -9.21 -0.19 -6.19
CA ARG A 91 -10.46 -0.36 -6.95
C ARG A 91 -11.58 -0.57 -5.95
N ASP A 92 -12.61 0.24 -6.10
CA ASP A 92 -13.86 0.17 -5.34
C ASP A 92 -15.00 -0.02 -6.33
N GLN A 93 -16.19 -0.40 -5.83
CA GLN A 93 -17.37 -0.63 -6.67
C GLN A 93 -17.75 0.56 -7.57
N ALA A 94 -17.34 1.78 -7.21
CA ALA A 94 -17.68 3.01 -7.93
C ALA A 94 -16.51 3.64 -8.72
N ALA A 95 -15.26 3.36 -8.37
CA ALA A 95 -14.11 4.08 -8.94
C ALA A 95 -12.78 3.36 -8.75
N THR A 96 -11.83 3.67 -9.62
CA THR A 96 -10.39 3.41 -9.41
C THR A 96 -9.73 4.67 -8.86
N ARG A 97 -8.98 4.53 -7.77
CA ARG A 97 -8.30 5.62 -7.06
C ARG A 97 -6.81 5.31 -6.96
N ILE A 98 -5.98 6.33 -7.16
CA ILE A 98 -4.55 6.22 -6.90
C ILE A 98 -4.28 6.98 -5.61
N VAL A 99 -3.75 6.25 -4.63
CA VAL A 99 -3.45 6.76 -3.30
C VAL A 99 -1.96 6.63 -3.03
N GLU A 100 -1.42 7.48 -2.18
CA GLU A 100 -0.10 7.29 -1.59
C GLU A 100 -0.16 6.14 -0.60
N THR A 101 0.71 5.14 -0.75
CA THR A 101 0.72 3.92 0.05
C THR A 101 0.78 4.23 1.54
N ALA A 102 1.67 5.16 1.94
CA ALA A 102 1.93 5.48 3.34
C ALA A 102 0.76 6.16 4.07
N THR A 103 -0.05 6.93 3.35
CA THR A 103 -1.07 7.80 3.96
C THR A 103 -2.50 7.44 3.56
N GLY A 104 -2.67 6.58 2.54
CA GLY A 104 -3.96 6.34 1.89
C GLY A 104 -4.53 7.59 1.20
N ARG A 105 -3.78 8.70 1.15
CA ARG A 105 -4.26 9.96 0.59
C ARG A 105 -4.32 9.84 -0.93
N GLN A 106 -5.47 10.16 -1.49
CA GLN A 106 -5.62 10.24 -2.94
C GLN A 106 -4.67 11.31 -3.53
N VAL A 107 -3.83 10.90 -4.46
CA VAL A 107 -2.79 11.76 -5.06
C VAL A 107 -3.22 12.40 -6.37
N ILE A 108 -4.24 11.83 -7.03
CA ILE A 108 -4.82 12.35 -8.27
C ILE A 108 -6.29 12.68 -7.99
N PRO A 109 -6.68 13.97 -7.98
CA PRO A 109 -8.06 14.36 -7.82
C PRO A 109 -8.92 13.84 -8.98
N VAL A 110 -10.11 13.31 -8.67
CA VAL A 110 -11.16 13.12 -9.68
C VAL A 110 -11.51 14.50 -10.26
N PRO A 111 -11.77 14.68 -11.57
CA PRO A 111 -11.97 16.01 -12.15
C PRO A 111 -13.16 16.75 -11.51
N SER A 112 -12.87 17.61 -10.54
CA SER A 112 -13.76 18.69 -10.08
C SER A 112 -12.94 19.80 -9.44
N ALA A 113 -12.80 20.91 -10.19
CA ALA A 113 -12.42 22.27 -9.81
C ALA A 113 -11.14 22.52 -8.96
N ALA A 114 -10.13 23.09 -9.65
CA ALA A 114 -8.89 23.81 -9.29
C ALA A 114 -8.73 24.51 -7.91
N PRO A 115 -7.51 25.00 -7.55
CA PRO A 115 -6.15 24.50 -7.81
C PRO A 115 -5.31 24.31 -6.52
N THR A 116 -4.40 23.34 -6.49
CA THR A 116 -3.44 23.14 -5.40
C THR A 116 -2.17 23.98 -5.61
N HIS A 117 -1.78 24.70 -4.57
CA HIS A 117 -0.50 25.41 -4.48
C HIS A 117 0.68 24.42 -4.48
N HIS A 118 1.65 24.71 -5.34
CA HIS A 118 2.94 24.04 -5.42
C HIS A 118 3.84 24.44 -4.23
N VAL A 119 4.59 23.49 -3.65
CA VAL A 119 5.72 23.77 -2.76
C VAL A 119 6.95 22.99 -3.27
N PRO A 120 8.15 23.59 -3.36
CA PRO A 120 9.32 22.95 -3.95
C PRO A 120 9.96 21.92 -3.02
N GLY A 121 10.63 20.94 -3.63
CA GLY A 121 11.27 19.82 -2.96
C GLY A 121 12.34 20.20 -1.94
N GLY A 122 12.35 19.47 -0.83
CA GLY A 122 13.44 19.43 0.14
C GLY A 122 14.33 18.22 -0.11
N ASN A 123 15.63 18.45 -0.23
CA ASN A 123 16.66 17.41 -0.17
C ASN A 123 16.75 16.90 1.28
N GLY A 124 16.58 15.59 1.50
CA GLY A 124 16.83 14.92 2.77
C GLY A 124 17.13 13.44 2.55
N SER A 125 18.40 13.06 2.65
CA SER A 125 18.93 11.71 2.43
C SER A 125 18.68 10.75 3.61
N ASP A 126 17.57 10.91 4.33
CA ASP A 126 17.30 10.15 5.57
C ASP A 126 15.87 9.58 5.63
N GLN A 127 15.13 9.62 4.51
CA GLN A 127 13.92 8.80 4.38
C GLN A 127 14.34 7.34 4.14
N PRO A 128 13.76 6.36 4.87
CA PRO A 128 14.08 4.97 4.64
C PRO A 128 13.72 4.59 3.21
N LYS A 129 14.58 3.76 2.61
CA LYS A 129 14.39 3.35 1.23
C LYS A 129 13.11 2.52 1.14
N PRO A 130 12.35 2.58 0.02
CA PRO A 130 11.08 1.85 -0.15
C PRO A 130 11.19 0.35 0.17
N ARG A 131 12.33 -0.27 -0.17
CA ARG A 131 12.66 -1.67 0.19
C ARG A 131 12.60 -1.93 1.69
N ASP A 132 13.18 -1.04 2.50
CA ASP A 132 13.23 -1.22 3.95
C ASP A 132 11.82 -1.03 4.56
N ARG A 133 10.94 -0.25 3.92
CA ARG A 133 9.56 -0.05 4.36
C ARG A 133 8.70 -1.30 4.12
N MET A 134 8.79 -1.87 2.93
CA MET A 134 8.10 -3.12 2.56
C MET A 134 8.50 -4.28 3.49
N GLU A 135 9.80 -4.44 3.76
CA GLU A 135 10.30 -5.46 4.70
C GLU A 135 9.70 -5.29 6.11
N ARG A 136 9.49 -4.05 6.57
CA ARG A 136 8.85 -3.77 7.88
C ARG A 136 7.35 -4.04 7.89
N GLU A 137 6.64 -3.67 6.83
CA GLU A 137 5.19 -3.93 6.69
C GLU A 137 4.90 -5.43 6.64
N ASN A 138 5.68 -6.18 5.86
CA ASN A 138 5.61 -7.65 5.85
C ASN A 138 5.89 -8.24 7.24
N GLY A 139 6.89 -7.70 7.97
CA GLY A 139 7.15 -8.11 9.35
C GLY A 139 5.96 -7.89 10.29
N VAL A 140 5.22 -6.79 10.13
CA VAL A 140 3.98 -6.51 10.89
C VAL A 140 2.89 -7.52 10.55
N VAL A 141 2.72 -7.87 9.26
CA VAL A 141 1.74 -8.86 8.81
C VAL A 141 2.08 -10.25 9.34
N ASP A 142 3.32 -10.70 9.17
CA ASP A 142 3.79 -12.03 9.58
C ASP A 142 3.68 -12.23 11.10
N ALA A 143 4.07 -11.21 11.87
CA ALA A 143 3.94 -11.23 13.32
C ALA A 143 2.46 -11.27 13.76
N THR A 144 1.58 -10.54 13.07
CA THR A 144 0.14 -10.59 13.33
C THR A 144 -0.41 -11.98 13.03
N PHE A 145 -0.15 -12.52 11.84
CA PHE A 145 -0.63 -13.85 11.43
C PHE A 145 -0.14 -14.95 12.38
N SER A 146 1.15 -14.92 12.72
CA SER A 146 1.76 -15.85 13.67
C SER A 146 1.06 -15.81 15.03
N SER A 147 0.71 -14.62 15.51
CA SER A 147 0.02 -14.43 16.79
C SER A 147 -1.42 -14.96 16.79
N LEU A 148 -2.09 -14.93 15.63
CA LEU A 148 -3.48 -15.32 15.46
C LEU A 148 -3.66 -16.77 14.98
N SER A 149 -2.57 -17.43 14.60
CA SER A 149 -2.55 -18.76 13.97
C SER A 149 -3.26 -19.86 14.77
N THR A 150 -3.28 -19.77 16.10
CA THR A 150 -3.92 -20.74 17.00
C THR A 150 -5.41 -20.49 17.22
N THR A 151 -5.93 -19.33 16.81
CA THR A 151 -7.35 -19.02 16.92
C THR A 151 -8.10 -19.66 15.76
N ALA A 152 -9.09 -20.49 16.06
CA ALA A 152 -9.90 -21.17 15.06
C ALA A 152 -11.07 -20.29 14.60
N GLY A 153 -11.52 -20.48 13.35
CA GLY A 153 -12.77 -19.93 12.85
C GLY A 153 -12.75 -18.46 12.44
N TRP A 154 -11.60 -17.78 12.49
CA TRP A 154 -11.43 -16.46 11.87
C TRP A 154 -10.83 -16.59 10.46
N ASP A 155 -11.20 -15.65 9.61
CA ASP A 155 -10.67 -15.42 8.26
C ASP A 155 -10.35 -13.91 8.03
N LEU A 156 -10.84 -13.01 8.88
CA LEU A 156 -10.53 -11.58 8.88
C LEU A 156 -10.11 -11.09 10.28
N ALA A 157 -9.01 -10.34 10.35
CA ALA A 157 -8.57 -9.63 11.54
C ALA A 157 -8.52 -8.12 11.29
N LEU A 158 -9.12 -7.34 12.20
CA LEU A 158 -9.10 -5.88 12.21
C LEU A 158 -8.22 -5.39 13.36
N VAL A 159 -7.11 -4.75 13.03
CA VAL A 159 -6.13 -4.29 13.99
C VAL A 159 -6.06 -2.76 13.99
N THR A 160 -6.08 -2.17 15.18
CA THR A 160 -5.80 -0.74 15.37
C THR A 160 -4.80 -0.61 16.51
N ILE A 161 -3.72 0.14 16.28
CA ILE A 161 -2.72 0.48 17.30
C ILE A 161 -2.61 2.00 17.35
N THR A 162 -2.72 2.58 18.54
CA THR A 162 -2.68 4.01 18.79
C THR A 162 -1.58 4.34 19.79
N PHE A 163 -0.60 5.11 19.33
CA PHE A 163 0.44 5.70 20.15
C PHE A 163 -0.10 6.95 20.82
N THR A 164 -0.01 6.97 22.14
CA THR A 164 -0.38 8.11 22.98
C THR A 164 0.85 8.56 23.78
N ASP A 165 0.69 9.51 24.70
CA ASP A 165 1.76 9.91 25.61
C ASP A 165 2.02 8.86 26.72
N GLU A 166 1.22 7.79 26.77
CA GLU A 166 1.40 6.68 27.71
C GLU A 166 2.57 5.75 27.32
N PRO A 167 3.18 5.03 28.29
CA PRO A 167 4.33 4.15 28.04
C PRO A 167 4.06 2.97 27.10
N GLN A 168 2.79 2.57 26.97
CA GLN A 168 2.36 1.47 26.12
C GLN A 168 1.24 1.97 25.18
N PRO A 169 1.31 1.67 23.88
CA PRO A 169 0.26 2.06 22.95
C PRO A 169 -1.03 1.31 23.26
N ALA A 170 -2.16 1.99 23.07
CA ALA A 170 -3.47 1.34 23.10
C ALA A 170 -3.67 0.56 21.79
N TYR A 171 -4.29 -0.62 21.86
CA TYR A 171 -4.59 -1.39 20.66
C TYR A 171 -5.91 -2.14 20.77
N SER A 172 -6.45 -2.53 19.62
CA SER A 172 -7.55 -3.48 19.48
C SER A 172 -7.24 -4.46 18.36
N CYS A 173 -7.52 -5.75 18.56
CA CYS A 173 -7.42 -6.78 17.54
C CYS A 173 -8.69 -7.62 17.57
N LEU A 174 -9.54 -7.44 16.56
CA LEU A 174 -10.87 -8.05 16.48
C LEU A 174 -10.87 -9.06 15.35
N LEU A 175 -11.33 -10.28 15.64
CA LEU A 175 -11.37 -11.39 14.71
C LEU A 175 -12.81 -11.65 14.27
N TYR A 176 -13.00 -11.86 12.98
CA TYR A 176 -14.28 -12.11 12.33
C TYR A 176 -14.20 -13.35 11.45
N ALA A 177 -15.37 -13.92 11.17
CA ALA A 177 -15.59 -14.92 10.14
C ALA A 177 -16.42 -14.27 9.02
N THR A 178 -15.86 -14.10 7.83
CA THR A 178 -16.47 -13.53 6.64
C THR A 178 -17.38 -14.56 5.96
N GLY A 179 -16.98 -15.84 5.97
CA GLY A 179 -17.71 -16.88 5.23
C GLY A 179 -17.63 -16.62 3.72
N ASP A 180 -18.79 -16.40 3.08
CA ASP A 180 -18.88 -16.05 1.66
C ASP A 180 -19.14 -14.54 1.44
N GLU A 181 -19.19 -13.74 2.51
CA GLU A 181 -19.45 -12.29 2.43
C GLU A 181 -18.14 -11.50 2.26
N GLU A 182 -18.12 -10.56 1.31
CA GLU A 182 -17.00 -9.61 1.17
C GLU A 182 -17.08 -8.57 2.31
N ALA A 183 -15.98 -8.37 3.02
CA ALA A 183 -15.93 -7.42 4.12
C ALA A 183 -15.90 -5.97 3.60
N ASP A 184 -16.94 -5.18 3.90
CA ASP A 184 -16.91 -3.72 3.70
C ASP A 184 -16.00 -3.08 4.76
N LEU A 185 -14.72 -2.90 4.39
CA LEU A 185 -13.71 -2.31 5.25
C LEU A 185 -13.66 -0.78 5.15
N ASP A 186 -14.33 -0.17 4.16
CA ASP A 186 -14.26 1.28 3.92
C ASP A 186 -14.82 2.06 5.12
N ALA A 187 -15.98 1.62 5.63
CA ALA A 187 -16.61 2.23 6.80
C ALA A 187 -15.73 2.08 8.06
N TRP A 188 -15.00 0.97 8.18
CA TRP A 188 -14.08 0.75 9.28
C TRP A 188 -12.86 1.68 9.19
N PHE A 189 -12.23 1.78 8.03
CA PHE A 189 -11.10 2.68 7.82
C PHE A 189 -11.47 4.16 7.95
N ALA A 190 -12.68 4.54 7.52
CA ALA A 190 -13.16 5.93 7.60
C ALA A 190 -13.52 6.33 9.04
N SER A 191 -14.35 5.55 9.72
CA SER A 191 -15.00 5.96 10.97
C SER A 191 -14.90 4.96 12.12
N HIS A 192 -14.03 3.93 12.02
CA HIS A 192 -13.96 2.82 12.99
C HIS A 192 -15.29 2.08 13.14
N THR A 193 -16.17 2.17 12.15
CA THR A 193 -17.44 1.44 12.15
C THR A 193 -17.14 -0.02 11.89
N LEU A 194 -17.42 -0.88 12.87
CA LEU A 194 -17.15 -2.31 12.76
C LEU A 194 -18.04 -2.96 11.68
N PRO A 195 -17.50 -3.91 10.91
CA PRO A 195 -18.27 -4.61 9.91
C PRO A 195 -19.36 -5.47 10.58
N LYS A 196 -20.46 -5.69 9.87
CA LYS A 196 -21.57 -6.53 10.33
C LYS A 196 -21.30 -8.03 10.07
N LEU A 197 -20.11 -8.47 10.45
CA LEU A 197 -19.67 -9.85 10.28
C LEU A 197 -19.80 -10.64 11.57
N PRO A 198 -19.95 -11.98 11.50
CA PRO A 198 -19.83 -12.87 12.65
C PRO A 198 -18.53 -12.60 13.44
N PHE A 199 -18.67 -12.10 14.67
CA PHE A 199 -17.55 -11.88 15.57
C PHE A 199 -17.05 -13.21 16.14
N VAL A 200 -15.74 -13.43 16.09
CA VAL A 200 -15.07 -14.64 16.57
C VAL A 200 -14.47 -14.40 17.95
N ALA A 201 -13.57 -13.43 18.07
CA ALA A 201 -12.86 -13.16 19.32
C ALA A 201 -12.14 -11.80 19.29
N GLU A 202 -11.81 -11.30 20.48
CA GLU A 202 -10.79 -10.27 20.65
C GLU A 202 -9.46 -10.96 21.00
N SER A 203 -8.39 -10.56 20.32
CA SER A 203 -7.06 -11.12 20.54
C SER A 203 -6.11 -10.10 21.17
N ARG A 204 -5.12 -10.60 21.91
CA ARG A 204 -4.01 -9.77 22.40
C ARG A 204 -2.92 -9.72 21.34
N LEU A 205 -2.41 -8.52 21.08
CA LEU A 205 -1.24 -8.36 20.25
C LEU A 205 0.02 -8.72 21.05
N PRO A 206 0.95 -9.51 20.50
CA PRO A 206 2.22 -9.78 21.16
C PRO A 206 3.07 -8.51 21.20
N SER A 207 3.95 -8.40 22.21
CA SER A 207 4.84 -7.23 22.36
C SER A 207 5.74 -7.02 21.15
N THR A 208 6.17 -8.11 20.50
CA THR A 208 6.97 -8.07 19.27
C THR A 208 6.26 -7.34 18.13
N LEU A 209 4.95 -7.52 17.98
CA LEU A 209 4.17 -6.80 16.97
C LEU A 209 4.08 -5.32 17.32
N VAL A 210 3.87 -5.00 18.61
CA VAL A 210 3.84 -3.61 19.09
C VAL A 210 5.18 -2.91 18.83
N GLU A 211 6.30 -3.60 19.06
CA GLU A 211 7.66 -3.12 18.78
C GLU A 211 7.89 -2.89 17.29
N LEU A 212 7.53 -3.86 16.42
CA LEU A 212 7.65 -3.71 14.96
C LEU A 212 6.85 -2.52 14.44
N VAL A 213 5.64 -2.32 14.95
CA VAL A 213 4.79 -1.18 14.58
C VAL A 213 5.39 0.14 15.09
N ALA A 214 6.03 0.14 16.27
CA ALA A 214 6.75 1.30 16.80
C ALA A 214 8.02 1.63 15.98
N GLU A 215 8.78 0.63 15.53
CA GLU A 215 9.92 0.81 14.64
C GLU A 215 9.49 1.34 13.27
N HIS A 216 8.42 0.77 12.70
CA HIS A 216 7.81 1.24 11.48
C HIS A 216 7.37 2.71 11.61
N ARG A 217 6.80 3.08 12.77
CA ARG A 217 6.42 4.45 13.11
C ARG A 217 7.59 5.42 13.02
N LEU A 218 8.70 5.11 13.70
CA LEU A 218 9.90 5.95 13.71
C LEU A 218 10.49 6.15 12.31
N SER A 219 10.26 5.18 11.43
CA SER A 219 10.75 5.22 10.05
C SER A 219 9.89 6.07 9.10
N MET A 220 8.70 6.51 9.50
CA MET A 220 7.79 7.27 8.63
C MET A 220 7.33 8.61 9.21
N PRO A 221 8.25 9.53 9.51
CA PRO A 221 7.88 10.90 9.82
C PRO A 221 7.26 11.60 8.60
N ASP A 222 6.32 12.50 8.85
CA ASP A 222 5.80 13.42 7.83
C ASP A 222 6.87 14.44 7.39
N ALA A 223 6.51 15.33 6.47
CA ALA A 223 7.42 16.36 5.97
C ALA A 223 7.92 17.36 7.05
N LYS A 224 7.28 17.39 8.22
CA LYS A 224 7.64 18.23 9.38
C LYS A 224 8.37 17.44 10.48
N GLY A 225 8.62 16.14 10.27
CA GLY A 225 9.23 15.27 11.27
C GLY A 225 8.22 14.67 12.27
N ALA A 226 6.93 14.90 12.11
CA ALA A 226 5.90 14.37 13.00
C ALA A 226 5.60 12.91 12.68
N LEU A 227 5.50 12.09 13.73
CA LEU A 227 5.18 10.67 13.62
C LEU A 227 3.66 10.48 13.64
N TRP A 228 3.14 9.51 12.87
CA TRP A 228 1.73 9.16 12.91
C TRP A 228 1.30 8.68 14.32
N SER A 229 0.03 8.84 14.66
CA SER A 229 -0.50 8.51 15.99
C SER A 229 -1.22 7.17 16.04
N SER A 230 -1.80 6.72 14.93
CA SER A 230 -2.47 5.43 14.87
C SER A 230 -2.22 4.73 13.55
N MET A 231 -2.14 3.41 13.59
CA MET A 231 -2.10 2.53 12.44
C MET A 231 -3.31 1.60 12.49
N GLN A 232 -4.07 1.54 11.39
CA GLN A 232 -5.15 0.58 11.20
C GLN A 232 -4.79 -0.36 10.05
N PHE A 233 -5.01 -1.66 10.23
CA PHE A 233 -4.87 -2.63 9.15
C PHE A 233 -5.79 -3.82 9.29
N ALA A 234 -6.27 -4.30 8.15
CA ALA A 234 -7.03 -5.53 8.02
C ALA A 234 -6.13 -6.64 7.47
N LEU A 235 -6.31 -7.86 7.97
CA LEU A 235 -5.60 -9.06 7.53
C LEU A 235 -6.60 -10.16 7.23
N GLU A 236 -6.61 -10.65 6.00
CA GLU A 236 -7.34 -11.86 5.64
C GLU A 236 -6.43 -13.09 5.75
N ARG A 237 -6.96 -14.20 6.27
CA ARG A 237 -6.20 -15.43 6.58
C ARG A 237 -5.58 -16.08 5.33
N ASP A 238 -6.15 -15.79 4.17
CA ASP A 238 -5.77 -16.20 2.82
C ASP A 238 -4.54 -15.42 2.31
N GLY A 239 -4.08 -14.41 3.06
CA GLY A 239 -2.88 -13.64 2.76
C GLY A 239 -3.02 -12.69 1.56
N SER A 240 -4.24 -12.41 1.11
CA SER A 240 -4.48 -11.72 -0.17
C SER A 240 -4.62 -10.20 -0.06
N PHE A 241 -4.68 -9.62 1.14
CA PHE A 241 -4.83 -8.17 1.30
C PHE A 241 -4.27 -7.62 2.61
N TYR A 242 -3.59 -6.48 2.51
CA TYR A 242 -3.41 -5.55 3.62
C TYR A 242 -3.71 -4.13 3.14
N PHE A 243 -4.46 -3.40 3.96
CA PHE A 243 -4.71 -1.97 3.79
C PHE A 243 -4.17 -1.27 5.03
N TYR A 244 -3.36 -0.23 4.86
CA TYR A 244 -2.82 0.56 5.97
C TYR A 244 -3.46 1.96 5.96
N ASN A 245 -3.99 2.37 7.11
CA ASN A 245 -4.33 3.76 7.35
C ASN A 245 -3.52 4.28 8.54
N CYS A 246 -2.48 5.07 8.25
CA CYS A 246 -1.69 5.77 9.27
C CYS A 246 -2.26 7.19 9.46
N ARG A 247 -2.87 7.46 10.62
CA ARG A 247 -3.43 8.77 10.94
C ARG A 247 -2.41 9.62 11.70
N TYR A 248 -2.03 10.75 11.12
CA TYR A 248 -1.25 11.80 11.76
C TYR A 248 -2.18 12.72 12.55
N ARG A 249 -1.76 13.19 13.73
CA ARG A 249 -2.48 14.22 14.49
C ARG A 249 -2.18 15.61 13.96
#